data_AF-A0AAW1W309-F1
#
_entry.id   AF-A0AAW1W309-F1
#
_cell.length_a   1.000
_cell.length_b   1.000
_cell.length_c   1.000
_cell.angle_alpha   90.00
_cell.angle_beta   90.00
_cell.angle_gamma   90.00
#
_symmetry.space_group_name_H-M   'P 1'
#
loop_
_entity.id
_entity.type
_entity.pdbx_description
1 polymer ?
#
loop_
_entity_poly.entity_id
_entity_poly.type
_entity_poly.pdbx_seq_one_letter_code
_entity_poly.pdbx_strand_id
1 'polypeptide(L)'
;MAKLSKLKVIEQCQVSPLPKSSFPQTSYHLHLTFLDIPWLFFSPSQPLFFYEFPYPSSHFTSITLPNLKHSLSLTLQHFYPFAGIVLVVDY
;
A
#
# COMPACT_ATOMS: atom_id res chain seq x y z
N MET A 1 -2.20 -11.30 -30.77
CA MET A 1 -2.93 -10.75 -29.61
C MET A 1 -2.89 -11.78 -28.50
N ALA A 2 -2.45 -11.42 -27.29
CA ALA A 2 -2.42 -12.34 -26.15
C ALA A 2 -3.86 -12.71 -25.75
N LYS A 3 -4.11 -13.99 -25.49
CA LYS A 3 -5.42 -14.47 -25.05
C LYS A 3 -5.72 -13.89 -23.67
N LEU A 4 -6.83 -13.17 -23.53
CA LEU A 4 -7.27 -12.62 -22.25
C LEU A 4 -7.63 -13.79 -21.33
N SER A 5 -6.75 -14.13 -20.40
CA SER A 5 -7.03 -15.09 -19.35
C SER A 5 -7.89 -14.43 -18.27
N LYS A 6 -8.89 -15.16 -17.76
CA LYS A 6 -9.74 -14.68 -16.68
C LYS A 6 -8.88 -14.49 -15.42
N LEU A 7 -8.76 -13.24 -14.96
CA LEU A 7 -8.09 -12.92 -13.70
C LEU A 7 -8.86 -13.56 -12.54
N LYS A 8 -8.12 -14.22 -11.64
CA LYS A 8 -8.65 -14.80 -10.41
C LYS A 8 -7.99 -14.11 -9.22
N VAL A 9 -8.79 -13.44 -8.39
CA VAL A 9 -8.32 -12.92 -7.11
C VAL A 9 -8.03 -14.10 -6.18
N ILE A 10 -6.79 -14.17 -5.68
CA ILE A 10 -6.36 -15.25 -4.77
C ILE A 10 -6.62 -14.84 -3.32
N GLU A 11 -6.36 -13.58 -2.98
CA GLU A 11 -6.53 -13.06 -1.63
C GLU A 11 -6.79 -11.55 -1.66
N GLN A 12 -7.63 -11.07 -0.73
CA GLN A 12 -7.77 -9.66 -0.39
C GLN A 12 -7.47 -9.50 1.11
N CYS A 13 -6.51 -8.65 1.45
CA CYS A 13 -6.06 -8.47 2.84
C CYS A 13 -5.86 -6.99 3.17
N GLN A 14 -6.03 -6.63 4.45
CA GLN A 14 -5.63 -5.35 4.99
C GLN A 14 -4.29 -5.49 5.71
N VAL A 15 -3.34 -4.60 5.42
CA VAL A 15 -2.00 -4.58 6.04
C VAL A 15 -1.86 -3.30 6.85
N SER A 16 -1.81 -3.44 8.17
CA SER A 16 -1.60 -2.33 9.10
C SER A 16 -0.12 -2.17 9.45
N PRO A 17 0.36 -0.97 9.80
CA PRO A 17 1.70 -0.80 10.35
C PRO A 17 1.86 -1.61 11.64
N LEU A 18 2.99 -2.29 11.79
CA LEU A 18 3.29 -3.02 13.02
C LEU A 18 3.44 -2.03 14.21
N PRO A 19 3.04 -2.39 15.44
CA PRO A 19 3.09 -1.48 16.58
C PRO A 19 4.55 -1.04 16.86
N LYS A 20 4.83 0.26 16.78
CA LYS A 20 6.09 0.82 17.28
C LYS A 20 5.95 1.12 18.77
N SER A 21 6.83 0.55 19.58
CA SER A 21 6.83 0.70 21.05
C SER A 21 7.05 2.13 21.56
N SER A 22 7.31 3.14 20.71
CA SER A 22 7.79 4.45 21.20
C SER A 22 7.26 5.70 20.47
N PHE A 23 6.26 5.62 19.60
CA PHE A 23 5.75 6.83 18.93
C PHE A 23 4.56 7.44 19.67
N PRO A 24 4.62 8.72 20.08
CA PRO A 24 3.48 9.38 20.70
C PRO A 24 2.34 9.54 19.67
N GLN A 25 1.11 9.26 20.12
CA GLN A 25 -0.12 9.28 19.31
C GLN A 25 -0.43 10.62 18.63
N THR A 26 0.23 11.70 19.04
CA THR A 26 0.07 13.05 18.49
C THR A 26 0.85 13.29 17.19
N SER A 27 1.64 12.31 16.71
CA SER A 27 2.53 12.46 15.54
C SER A 27 1.99 11.84 14.23
N TYR A 28 0.73 11.40 14.19
CA TYR A 28 0.16 10.65 13.05
C TYR A 28 -0.63 11.52 12.04
N HIS A 29 -0.66 12.84 12.22
CA HIS A 29 -1.33 13.75 11.29
C HIS A 29 -0.31 14.50 10.46
N LEU A 30 -0.41 14.34 9.14
CA LEU A 30 0.35 15.13 8.17
C LEU A 30 -0.56 16.23 7.64
N HIS A 31 -0.14 17.48 7.83
CA HIS A 31 -0.89 18.63 7.33
C HIS A 31 -0.67 18.76 5.83
N LEU A 32 -1.76 18.97 5.10
CA LEU A 32 -1.69 19.28 3.68
C LEU A 32 -1.20 20.71 3.48
N THR A 33 -0.37 20.90 2.48
CA THR A 33 0.11 22.20 2.00
C THR A 33 -0.59 22.57 0.70
N PHE A 34 -0.40 23.80 0.23
CA PHE A 34 -0.96 24.23 -1.07
C PHE A 34 -0.44 23.37 -2.25
N LEU A 35 0.74 22.74 -2.11
CA LEU A 35 1.31 21.86 -3.12
C LEU A 35 0.55 20.53 -3.24
N ASP A 36 -0.18 20.14 -2.20
CA ASP A 36 -0.94 18.90 -2.15
C ASP A 36 -2.32 19.03 -2.83
N ILE A 37 -2.88 20.26 -2.87
CA ILE A 37 -4.23 20.56 -3.36
C ILE A 37 -4.46 20.09 -4.81
N PRO A 38 -3.57 20.32 -5.79
CA PRO A 38 -3.78 19.85 -7.16
C PRO A 38 -3.98 18.33 -7.23
N TRP A 39 -3.32 17.57 -6.35
CA TRP A 39 -3.36 16.11 -6.32
C TRP A 39 -4.69 15.54 -5.84
N LEU A 40 -5.52 16.32 -5.13
CA LEU A 40 -6.87 15.92 -4.73
C LEU A 40 -7.82 15.77 -5.92
N PHE A 41 -7.49 16.40 -7.06
CA PHE A 41 -8.31 16.36 -8.27
C PHE A 41 -7.82 15.33 -9.29
N PHE A 42 -6.70 14.66 -9.04
CA PHE A 42 -6.15 13.63 -9.92
C PHE A 42 -6.53 12.23 -9.43
N SER A 43 -6.81 11.34 -10.38
CA SER A 43 -6.98 9.91 -10.05
C SER A 43 -5.66 9.33 -9.53
N PRO A 44 -5.68 8.45 -8.52
CA PRO A 44 -4.47 7.83 -7.99
C PRO A 44 -3.67 7.14 -9.10
N SER A 45 -2.37 7.44 -9.20
CA SER A 45 -1.47 6.72 -10.09
C SER A 45 -1.10 5.37 -9.47
N GLN A 46 -1.28 4.30 -10.24
CA GLN A 46 -0.89 2.94 -9.82
C GLN A 46 0.16 2.42 -10.80
N PRO A 47 1.46 2.69 -10.54
CA PRO A 47 2.52 2.18 -11.41
C PRO A 47 2.52 0.65 -11.38
N LEU A 48 2.67 0.04 -12.56
CA LEU A 48 2.85 -1.40 -12.70
C LEU A 48 4.35 -1.70 -12.79
N PHE A 49 4.81 -2.59 -11.91
CA PHE A 49 6.19 -3.09 -11.92
C PHE A 49 6.17 -4.57 -12.30
N PHE A 50 6.82 -4.91 -13.41
CA PHE A 50 6.94 -6.29 -13.87
C PHE A 50 8.31 -6.84 -13.51
N TYR A 51 8.30 -8.03 -12.89
CA TYR A 51 9.51 -8.76 -12.54
C TYR A 51 9.44 -10.15 -13.15
N GLU A 52 10.56 -10.64 -13.68
CA GLU A 52 10.67 -12.06 -14.02
C GLU A 52 10.60 -12.90 -12.74
N PHE A 53 9.78 -13.94 -12.76
CA PHE A 53 9.51 -14.77 -11.58
C PHE A 53 9.76 -16.24 -11.91
N PRO A 54 10.97 -16.77 -11.64
CA PRO A 54 11.37 -18.12 -12.05
C PRO A 54 10.84 -19.22 -11.11
N TYR A 55 9.78 -18.95 -10.33
CA TYR A 55 9.22 -19.89 -9.35
C TYR A 55 7.75 -20.22 -9.65
N PRO A 56 7.25 -21.40 -9.22
CA PRO A 56 5.83 -21.74 -9.36
C PRO A 56 4.90 -20.80 -8.58
N SER A 57 3.63 -20.74 -8.99
CA SER A 57 2.62 -19.92 -8.30
C SER A 57 2.40 -20.30 -6.83
N SER A 58 2.61 -21.57 -6.45
CA SER A 58 2.53 -22.01 -5.06
C SER A 58 3.57 -21.33 -4.17
N HIS A 59 4.80 -21.13 -4.69
CA HIS A 59 5.87 -20.41 -4.01
C HIS A 59 5.49 -18.94 -3.78
N PHE A 60 4.82 -18.32 -4.74
CA PHE A 60 4.30 -16.97 -4.56
C PHE A 60 3.35 -16.90 -3.35
N THR A 61 2.37 -17.80 -3.29
CA THR A 61 1.38 -17.81 -2.20
C THR A 61 1.96 -18.16 -0.83
N SER A 62 2.93 -19.07 -0.75
CA SER A 62 3.47 -19.54 0.54
C SER A 62 4.62 -18.69 1.08
N ILE A 63 5.39 -18.02 0.21
CA ILE A 63 6.62 -17.34 0.60
C ILE A 63 6.58 -15.86 0.20
N THR A 64 6.42 -15.56 -1.09
CA THR A 64 6.53 -14.18 -1.59
C THR A 64 5.44 -13.28 -1.03
N LEU A 65 4.18 -13.75 -1.05
CA LEU A 65 3.03 -12.97 -0.59
C LEU A 65 3.09 -12.65 0.91
N PRO A 66 3.36 -13.61 1.83
CA PRO A 66 3.60 -13.29 3.24
C PRO A 66 4.75 -12.29 3.45
N ASN A 67 5.87 -12.45 2.74
CA ASN A 67 7.01 -11.55 2.84
C ASN A 67 6.67 -10.13 2.40
N LEU A 68 5.89 -9.96 1.32
CA LEU A 68 5.41 -8.66 0.85
C LEU A 68 4.51 -7.98 1.88
N LYS A 69 3.59 -8.71 2.51
CA LYS A 69 2.73 -8.15 3.57
C LYS A 69 3.55 -7.72 4.77
N HIS A 70 4.50 -8.55 5.19
CA HIS A 70 5.34 -8.26 6.34
C HIS A 70 6.24 -7.05 6.08
N SER A 71 6.92 -7.00 4.93
CA SER A 71 7.76 -5.85 4.57
C SER A 71 6.94 -4.58 4.43
N LEU A 72 5.76 -4.63 3.79
CA LEU A 72 4.84 -3.49 3.73
C LEU A 72 4.44 -3.00 5.13
N SER A 73 4.08 -3.90 6.04
CA SER A 73 3.73 -3.55 7.41
C SER A 73 4.88 -2.86 8.16
N LEU A 74 6.13 -3.29 7.95
CA LEU A 74 7.33 -2.62 8.49
C LEU A 74 7.56 -1.24 7.86
N THR A 75 7.41 -1.12 6.54
CA THR A 75 7.57 0.12 5.80
C THR A 75 6.53 1.16 6.20
N LEU A 76 5.27 0.76 6.38
CA LEU A 76 4.18 1.65 6.81
C LEU A 76 4.43 2.27 8.19
N GLN A 77 5.29 1.69 9.03
CA GLN A 77 5.66 2.35 10.28
C GLN A 77 6.50 3.62 10.07
N HIS A 78 7.21 3.71 8.94
CA HIS A 78 8.05 4.86 8.58
C HIS A 78 7.28 5.83 7.67
N PHE A 79 6.45 5.27 6.79
CA PHE A 79 5.60 5.98 5.83
C PHE A 79 4.14 5.94 6.28
N TYR A 80 3.88 6.31 7.54
CA TYR A 80 2.55 6.18 8.16
C TYR A 80 1.41 6.89 7.41
N PRO A 81 1.60 8.01 6.68
CA PRO A 81 0.50 8.63 5.95
C PRO A 81 -0.12 7.70 4.89
N PHE A 82 0.63 6.73 4.36
CA PHE A 82 0.12 5.76 3.37
C PHE A 82 -0.83 4.71 3.96
N ALA A 83 -0.88 4.57 5.29
CA ALA A 83 -1.89 3.75 5.99
C ALA A 83 -3.07 4.59 6.50
N GLY A 84 -3.05 5.92 6.25
CA GLY A 84 -4.07 6.85 6.72
C GLY A 84 -5.19 7.09 5.71
N ILE A 85 -6.04 8.07 6.03
CA ILE A 85 -7.09 8.59 5.18
C ILE A 85 -6.92 10.11 5.04
N VAL A 86 -7.20 10.64 3.85
CA VAL A 86 -7.24 12.10 3.64
C VAL A 86 -8.56 12.63 4.19
N LEU A 87 -8.50 13.52 5.18
CA LEU A 87 -9.66 14.18 5.75
C LEU A 87 -9.79 15.59 5.16
N VAL A 88 -10.88 15.84 4.42
CA VAL A 88 -11.26 17.17 3.94
C VAL A 88 -12.43 17.63 4.80
N VAL A 89 -12.27 18.74 5.52
CA VAL A 89 -13.33 19.32 6.36
C VAL A 89 -13.93 20.47 5.57
N ASP A 90 -15.17 20.32 5.13
CA ASP A 90 -15.94 21.41 4.53
C ASP A 90 -16.39 22.38 5.64
N TYR A 91 -16.25 23.68 5.40
CA TYR A 91 -16.75 24.77 6.26
C TYR A 91 -18.03 25.38 5.69
#